data_AF-A0A935R4L5-F1
#
_entry.id   AF-A0A935R4L5-F1
#
_cell.length_a   1.000
_cell.length_b   1.000
_cell.length_c   1.000
_cell.angle_alpha   90.00
_cell.angle_beta   90.00
_cell.angle_gamma   90.00
#
_symmetry.space_group_name_H-M   'P 1'
#
loop_
_entity.id
_entity.type
_entity.pdbx_description
1 polymer ?
#
loop_
_entity_poly.entity_id
_entity_poly.type
_entity_poly.pdbx_seq_one_letter_code
_entity_poly.pdbx_strand_id
1 'polypeptide(L)'
;MSSYSQRAPAQSTAPVVDSGEESLVGGGAETTESMERGEANKKAQRTPIDIVKELIKKGDGPGLVSHFAALSRSQPSEVTRLIADRATLVSALNVIGQGQASLALLHLQFGASATPGRTLNDGLKLLVASVGLSRAGWMQLVAGRDAAQQAAVVADSASLAALRGVEGDPMDLLPGLSMSPEALRAALTATPALTEWILDVGGEARETQIMEALAAAEDADLTRSRYIAAGLWTKHLSSIPKGPATDAETQRLLYNYVLASGESDVSEWNKLFEKRFGVSLTDGGAAWDKASVLRLWQICDLTPPSHIEATVKVIREGDQGDASGWAGGGEIGMSWGTDLLGATEIGAYSDDTDPMRGLNIFDACVRHEIGHNVGESNGWDQPGGFVYTQFGWDKHEDLRPLLDVFIKKYPLPLTTVSSRGKDALRVKILDALGAVSTTSRAGYRAAVEGVQRGLWTQIEGEPLINYLLKRSQGGAWDQMDNVDGRSYHVAYDWFGFCSAPVGLYAKKVSTYAMRSPMEWFAEVYATFYAEADQPGMPLGQLVAGRDPALYKTMMSTVHSGNSLGEVTGQGEVGMPKAQTPEGPIGDFPTPGPEIRNLA
;
A
#
# COMPACT_ATOMS: atom_id res chain seq x y z
N MET A 1 -9.54 28.64 -33.54
CA MET A 1 -10.97 28.38 -33.81
C MET A 1 -11.68 28.43 -32.46
N SER A 2 -12.25 29.58 -32.08
CA SER A 2 -13.71 29.89 -31.95
C SER A 2 -14.46 28.89 -31.04
N SER A 3 -14.76 29.16 -29.76
CA SER A 3 -15.68 30.13 -29.08
C SER A 3 -17.16 29.67 -28.98
N TYR A 4 -17.74 29.77 -27.76
CA TYR A 4 -19.15 30.00 -27.32
C TYR A 4 -19.32 29.43 -25.87
N SER A 5 -19.54 30.17 -24.75
CA SER A 5 -20.57 31.17 -24.33
C SER A 5 -21.96 30.50 -24.17
N GLN A 6 -22.81 30.61 -23.12
CA GLN A 6 -22.97 31.49 -21.95
C GLN A 6 -24.18 30.99 -21.07
N ARG A 7 -24.21 31.41 -19.79
CA ARG A 7 -25.37 31.89 -18.94
C ARG A 7 -26.50 30.96 -18.40
N ALA A 8 -26.74 31.14 -17.08
CA ALA A 8 -28.01 30.96 -16.33
C ALA A 8 -28.97 32.17 -16.51
N PRO A 9 -30.27 32.15 -16.07
CA PRO A 9 -30.62 32.47 -14.66
C PRO A 9 -32.02 32.02 -14.08
N ALA A 10 -32.16 32.20 -12.75
CA ALA A 10 -33.30 32.73 -11.94
C ALA A 10 -34.61 31.94 -11.59
N GLN A 11 -34.85 31.92 -10.25
CA GLN A 11 -36.09 32.22 -9.46
C GLN A 11 -37.41 31.42 -9.64
N SER A 12 -38.04 31.00 -8.52
CA SER A 12 -39.34 31.54 -8.03
C SER A 12 -40.08 30.65 -6.99
N THR A 13 -40.52 31.32 -5.91
CA THR A 13 -41.78 31.17 -5.10
C THR A 13 -42.11 29.94 -4.25
N ALA A 14 -42.33 30.23 -2.96
CA ALA A 14 -43.12 29.49 -1.98
C ALA A 14 -44.64 29.58 -2.26
N PRO A 15 -45.46 28.80 -1.51
CA PRO A 15 -46.68 29.37 -0.97
C PRO A 15 -46.87 29.12 0.55
N VAL A 16 -47.49 30.14 1.14
CA VAL A 16 -48.15 30.20 2.45
C VAL A 16 -49.48 29.43 2.36
N VAL A 17 -49.83 28.66 3.39
CA VAL A 17 -51.22 28.24 3.66
C VAL A 17 -51.55 28.44 5.14
N ASP A 18 -52.69 29.10 5.31
CA ASP A 18 -53.41 29.55 6.51
C ASP A 18 -54.48 28.51 6.93
N SER A 19 -55.16 28.78 8.05
CA SER A 19 -56.26 28.07 8.75
C SER A 19 -55.84 27.04 9.82
N GLY A 20 -56.45 27.00 11.00
CA GLY A 20 -57.61 27.71 11.51
C GLY A 20 -57.82 27.39 12.99
N GLU A 21 -58.67 28.22 13.59
CA GLU A 21 -59.17 28.20 14.96
C GLU A 21 -59.83 26.86 15.36
N GLU A 22 -59.79 26.51 16.65
CA GLU A 22 -61.02 26.18 17.38
C GLU A 22 -60.82 26.21 18.91
N SER A 23 -61.70 26.96 19.57
CA SER A 23 -61.86 27.05 21.02
C SER A 23 -62.70 25.90 21.55
N LEU A 24 -62.41 25.40 22.76
CA LEU A 24 -63.46 24.84 23.60
C LEU A 24 -63.29 25.23 25.08
N VAL A 25 -64.37 25.86 25.55
CA VAL A 25 -64.70 26.29 26.90
C VAL A 25 -65.08 25.07 27.76
N GLY A 26 -64.72 25.08 29.04
CA GLY A 26 -65.23 24.13 30.03
C GLY A 26 -64.91 24.55 31.45
N GLY A 27 -65.85 25.28 32.07
CA GLY A 27 -65.81 25.67 33.48
C GLY A 27 -66.36 24.60 34.44
N GLY A 28 -66.11 24.80 35.73
CA GLY A 28 -66.66 24.04 36.85
C GLY A 28 -65.75 24.18 38.07
N ALA A 29 -65.95 25.18 38.93
CA ALA A 29 -66.86 25.20 40.08
C ALA A 29 -66.12 24.90 41.39
N GLU A 30 -66.06 25.93 42.23
CA GLU A 30 -65.57 25.95 43.61
C GLU A 30 -66.45 25.12 44.55
N THR A 31 -65.83 24.48 45.55
CA THR A 31 -66.43 24.33 46.88
C THR A 31 -65.37 24.53 47.95
N THR A 32 -65.51 25.64 48.67
CA THR A 32 -64.87 25.98 49.94
C THR A 32 -65.47 25.17 51.09
N GLU A 33 -64.70 24.29 51.72
CA GLU A 33 -64.98 23.81 53.09
C GLU A 33 -63.75 23.08 53.65
N SER A 34 -62.85 23.79 54.33
CA SER A 34 -62.04 23.29 55.47
C SER A 34 -60.96 24.30 55.91
N MET A 35 -61.36 25.52 56.29
CA MET A 35 -60.57 26.32 57.23
C MET A 35 -61.26 26.19 58.58
N GLU A 36 -60.65 25.42 59.47
CA GLU A 36 -60.70 25.49 60.94
C GLU A 36 -60.51 24.10 61.54
N ARG A 37 -59.25 23.65 61.60
CA ARG A 37 -58.71 22.72 62.61
C ARG A 37 -57.22 22.56 62.38
N GLY A 38 -56.40 23.03 63.32
CA GLY A 38 -55.03 22.53 63.43
C GLY A 38 -53.93 23.52 63.81
N GLU A 39 -54.21 24.60 64.53
CA GLU A 39 -53.18 25.54 65.01
C GLU A 39 -52.42 25.05 66.27
N ALA A 40 -52.19 23.74 66.39
CA ALA A 40 -51.55 23.15 67.56
C ALA A 40 -50.55 22.03 67.21
N ASN A 41 -49.52 22.33 66.39
CA ASN A 41 -48.24 21.60 66.41
C ASN A 41 -47.10 22.31 65.64
N LYS A 42 -46.64 23.49 66.10
CA LYS A 42 -45.42 24.13 65.56
C LYS A 42 -44.15 23.56 66.23
N LYS A 43 -43.82 22.29 65.96
CA LYS A 43 -42.40 21.90 65.92
C LYS A 43 -41.88 22.37 64.57
N ALA A 44 -40.93 23.30 64.54
CA ALA A 44 -40.35 23.82 63.29
C ALA A 44 -39.94 22.63 62.39
N GLN A 45 -40.66 22.43 61.29
CA GLN A 45 -40.31 21.41 60.31
C GLN A 45 -38.93 21.79 59.77
N ARG A 46 -37.91 20.98 60.10
CA ARG A 46 -36.56 21.16 59.57
C ARG A 46 -36.63 21.01 58.06
N THR A 47 -36.07 21.98 57.32
CA THR A 47 -35.98 21.84 55.87
C THR A 47 -34.97 20.74 55.52
N PRO A 48 -35.07 20.11 54.34
CA PRO A 48 -34.10 19.10 53.92
C PRO A 48 -32.66 19.62 53.90
N ILE A 49 -32.44 20.90 53.57
CA ILE A 49 -31.12 21.56 53.65
C ILE A 49 -30.63 21.68 55.10
N ASP A 50 -31.51 21.94 56.06
CA ASP A 50 -31.13 22.00 57.48
C ASP A 50 -30.63 20.63 57.97
N ILE A 51 -31.27 19.55 57.51
CA ILE A 51 -30.86 18.18 57.81
C ILE A 51 -29.47 17.90 57.21
N VAL A 52 -29.21 18.33 55.97
CA VAL A 52 -27.88 18.21 55.35
C VAL A 52 -26.82 18.97 56.15
N LYS A 53 -27.08 20.23 56.52
CA LYS A 53 -26.17 21.05 57.32
C LYS A 53 -25.88 20.44 58.70
N GLU A 54 -26.87 19.77 59.29
CA GLU A 54 -26.71 19.06 60.55
C GLU A 54 -25.86 17.79 60.40
N LEU A 55 -26.09 17.00 59.36
CA LEU A 55 -25.31 15.79 59.08
C LEU A 55 -23.85 16.14 58.74
N ILE A 56 -23.60 17.25 58.02
CA ILE A 56 -22.25 17.82 57.81
C ILE A 56 -21.58 18.09 59.15
N LYS A 57 -22.25 18.82 60.06
CA LYS A 57 -21.71 19.15 61.39
C LYS A 57 -21.40 17.91 62.23
N LYS A 58 -22.16 16.82 62.03
CA LYS A 58 -21.94 15.55 62.72
C LYS A 58 -20.83 14.70 62.10
N GLY A 59 -20.31 15.08 60.93
CA GLY A 59 -19.38 14.22 60.19
C GLY A 59 -20.02 12.92 59.69
N ASP A 60 -21.35 12.88 59.56
CA ASP A 60 -22.11 11.66 59.28
C ASP A 60 -22.24 11.42 57.77
N GLY A 61 -21.16 10.91 57.17
CA GLY A 61 -21.12 10.53 55.75
C GLY A 61 -22.24 9.55 55.33
N PRO A 62 -22.43 8.41 56.02
CA PRO A 62 -23.50 7.45 55.70
C PRO A 62 -24.91 8.05 55.82
N GLY A 63 -25.13 8.91 56.81
CA GLY A 63 -26.37 9.66 56.99
C GLY A 63 -26.62 10.63 55.83
N LEU A 64 -25.60 11.35 55.37
CA LEU A 64 -25.68 12.22 54.20
C LEU A 64 -26.04 11.43 52.92
N VAL A 65 -25.41 10.29 52.68
CA VAL A 65 -25.69 9.42 51.51
C VAL A 65 -27.15 8.95 51.55
N SER A 66 -27.61 8.45 52.70
CA SER A 66 -28.98 7.96 52.87
C SER A 66 -30.01 9.08 52.70
N HIS A 67 -29.71 10.27 53.23
CA HIS A 67 -30.58 11.44 53.14
C HIS A 67 -30.66 11.97 51.70
N PHE A 68 -29.54 12.04 50.98
CA PHE A 68 -29.53 12.39 49.56
C PHE A 68 -30.30 11.41 48.69
N ALA A 69 -30.17 10.11 48.94
CA ALA A 69 -30.95 9.09 48.24
C ALA A 69 -32.46 9.21 48.53
N ALA A 70 -32.84 9.60 49.74
CA ALA A 70 -34.25 9.86 50.08
C ALA A 70 -34.78 11.15 49.43
N LEU A 71 -33.98 12.22 49.46
CA LEU A 71 -34.28 13.53 48.87
C LEU A 71 -34.51 13.43 47.37
N SER A 72 -33.66 12.70 46.65
CA SER A 72 -33.79 12.58 45.19
C SER A 72 -35.03 11.81 44.76
N ARG A 73 -35.44 10.81 45.54
CA ARG A 73 -36.68 10.04 45.27
C ARG A 73 -37.95 10.81 45.59
N SER A 74 -37.93 11.69 46.60
CA SER A 74 -39.16 12.26 47.17
C SER A 74 -39.34 13.76 46.95
N GLN A 75 -38.26 14.53 46.76
CA GLN A 75 -38.30 16.00 46.71
C GLN A 75 -37.28 16.61 45.72
N PRO A 76 -37.48 16.45 44.39
CA PRO A 76 -36.53 16.93 43.36
C PRO A 76 -36.22 18.43 43.38
N SER A 77 -37.18 19.27 43.79
CA SER A 77 -36.99 20.72 43.89
C SER A 77 -35.99 21.11 44.99
N GLU A 78 -35.96 20.36 46.09
CA GLU A 78 -35.04 20.58 47.20
C GLU A 78 -33.62 20.14 46.86
N VAL A 79 -33.49 19.09 46.03
CA VAL A 79 -32.21 18.73 45.43
C VAL A 79 -31.67 19.86 44.56
N THR A 80 -32.52 20.51 43.76
CA THR A 80 -32.12 21.66 42.94
C THR A 80 -31.65 22.83 43.81
N ARG A 81 -32.34 23.12 44.92
CA ARG A 81 -31.92 24.15 45.90
C ARG A 81 -30.59 23.81 46.57
N LEU A 82 -30.38 22.54 46.94
CA LEU A 82 -29.13 22.09 47.53
C LEU A 82 -27.95 22.21 46.54
N ILE A 83 -28.17 21.87 45.26
CA ILE A 83 -27.17 22.04 44.21
C ILE A 83 -26.82 23.52 44.01
N ALA A 84 -27.80 24.41 44.12
CA ALA A 84 -27.59 25.85 44.07
C ALA A 84 -26.77 26.37 45.28
N ASP A 85 -26.90 25.76 46.46
CA ASP A 85 -26.09 26.02 47.66
C ASP A 85 -24.74 25.27 47.58
N ARG A 86 -23.88 25.70 46.65
CA ARG A 86 -22.57 25.07 46.37
C ARG A 86 -21.70 24.87 47.61
N ALA A 87 -21.70 25.82 48.54
CA ALA A 87 -20.88 25.74 49.76
C ALA A 87 -21.33 24.60 50.68
N THR A 88 -22.64 24.41 50.82
CA THR A 88 -23.21 23.31 51.60
C THR A 88 -22.97 21.97 50.91
N LEU A 89 -23.11 21.92 49.58
CA LEU A 89 -22.85 20.70 48.81
C LEU A 89 -21.39 20.27 48.91
N VAL A 90 -20.42 21.16 48.68
CA VAL A 90 -18.99 20.85 48.81
C VAL A 90 -18.65 20.36 50.22
N SER A 91 -19.23 21.00 51.24
CA SER A 91 -19.02 20.59 52.63
C SER A 91 -19.60 19.20 52.93
N ALA A 92 -20.76 18.86 52.36
CA ALA A 92 -21.32 17.51 52.44
C ALA A 92 -20.42 16.47 51.77
N LEU A 93 -19.90 16.77 50.58
CA LEU A 93 -19.05 15.84 49.84
C LEU A 93 -17.73 15.56 50.55
N ASN A 94 -17.14 16.58 51.18
CA ASN A 94 -15.94 16.43 52.00
C ASN A 94 -16.19 15.50 53.20
N VAL A 95 -17.37 15.56 53.82
CA VAL A 95 -17.74 14.71 54.96
C VAL A 95 -17.99 13.25 54.55
N ILE A 96 -18.52 13.04 53.35
CA ILE A 96 -18.82 11.69 52.83
C ILE A 96 -17.53 10.94 52.43
N GLY A 97 -16.44 11.67 52.14
CA GLY A 97 -15.17 11.10 51.69
C GLY A 97 -15.18 10.72 50.20
N GLN A 98 -14.01 10.72 49.57
CA GLN A 98 -13.86 10.62 48.11
C GLN A 98 -14.58 9.41 47.46
N GLY A 99 -14.59 8.26 48.13
CA GLY A 99 -15.23 7.03 47.61
C GLY A 99 -16.76 7.06 47.61
N GLN A 100 -17.40 7.72 48.58
CA GLN A 100 -18.87 7.76 48.69
C GLN A 100 -19.49 9.09 48.20
N ALA A 101 -18.68 10.15 48.03
CA ALA A 101 -19.12 11.44 47.51
C ALA A 101 -19.66 11.31 46.08
N SER A 102 -19.07 10.42 45.28
CA SER A 102 -19.52 10.08 43.92
C SER A 102 -20.95 9.52 43.92
N LEU A 103 -21.24 8.61 44.86
CA LEU A 103 -22.55 7.95 45.00
C LEU A 103 -23.65 8.94 45.44
N ALA A 104 -23.29 9.83 46.38
CA ALA A 104 -24.14 10.92 46.86
C ALA A 104 -24.52 11.91 45.75
N LEU A 105 -23.55 12.32 44.92
CA LEU A 105 -23.78 13.18 43.76
C LEU A 105 -24.62 12.49 42.69
N LEU A 106 -24.36 11.22 42.39
CA LEU A 106 -25.16 10.42 41.46
C LEU A 106 -26.62 10.30 41.92
N HIS A 107 -26.86 10.06 43.21
CA HIS A 107 -28.22 10.05 43.75
C HIS A 107 -28.92 11.39 43.63
N LEU A 108 -28.24 12.50 43.91
CA LEU A 108 -28.79 13.85 43.73
C LEU A 108 -29.07 14.19 42.25
N GLN A 109 -28.27 13.67 41.32
CA GLN A 109 -28.38 14.04 39.91
C GLN A 109 -29.31 13.14 39.09
N PHE A 110 -29.44 11.85 39.43
CA PHE A 110 -30.18 10.86 38.64
C PHE A 110 -31.38 10.22 39.36
N GLY A 111 -31.54 10.43 40.68
CA GLY A 111 -32.71 9.95 41.42
C GLY A 111 -33.99 10.75 41.17
N ALA A 112 -33.85 11.99 40.70
CA ALA A 112 -34.96 12.74 40.11
C ALA A 112 -35.06 12.32 38.64
N SER A 113 -36.16 11.68 38.27
CA SER A 113 -36.52 11.29 36.90
C SER A 113 -35.98 12.29 35.87
N ALA A 114 -35.25 11.77 34.87
CA ALA A 114 -34.75 12.44 33.67
C ALA A 114 -35.40 13.81 33.45
N THR A 115 -34.82 14.86 34.03
CA THR A 115 -35.24 16.21 33.68
C THR A 115 -34.68 16.44 32.27
N PRO A 116 -35.51 16.64 31.23
CA PRO A 116 -35.01 16.90 29.89
C PRO A 116 -34.10 18.14 29.94
N GLY A 117 -32.82 17.98 29.61
CA GLY A 117 -31.88 19.10 29.47
C GLY A 117 -30.62 19.07 30.34
N ARG A 118 -30.43 18.10 31.27
CA ARG A 118 -29.12 17.93 31.95
C ARG A 118 -28.28 16.87 31.24
N THR A 119 -27.11 17.28 30.76
CA THR A 119 -26.22 16.44 29.95
C THR A 119 -25.21 15.69 30.82
N LEU A 120 -24.63 14.61 30.28
CA LEU A 120 -23.54 13.86 30.92
C LEU A 120 -22.34 14.78 31.25
N ASN A 121 -22.10 15.80 30.43
CA ASN A 121 -21.09 16.84 30.64
C ASN A 121 -21.33 17.68 31.91
N ASP A 122 -22.58 17.96 32.26
CA ASP A 122 -22.90 18.76 33.45
C ASP A 122 -22.57 18.00 34.75
N GLY A 123 -22.77 16.69 34.75
CA GLY A 123 -22.37 15.83 35.87
C GLY A 123 -20.86 15.72 36.02
N LEU A 124 -20.14 15.58 34.90
CA LEU A 124 -18.69 15.47 34.91
C LEU A 124 -18.03 16.76 35.42
N LYS A 125 -18.44 17.93 34.90
CA LYS A 125 -17.92 19.24 35.31
C LYS A 125 -18.09 19.49 36.81
N LEU A 126 -19.20 19.03 37.39
CA LEU A 126 -19.46 19.19 38.82
C LEU A 126 -18.56 18.28 39.69
N LEU A 127 -18.34 17.04 39.26
CA LEU A 127 -17.51 16.06 39.96
C LEU A 127 -16.03 16.44 39.95
N VAL A 128 -15.54 16.90 38.80
CA VAL A 128 -14.16 17.38 38.63
C VAL A 128 -13.88 18.58 39.52
N ALA A 129 -14.84 19.51 39.63
CA ALA A 129 -14.71 20.71 40.45
C ALA A 129 -14.77 20.45 41.96
N SER A 130 -15.24 19.28 42.42
CA SER A 130 -15.56 19.06 43.84
C SER A 130 -14.68 18.05 44.56
N VAL A 131 -14.22 16.96 43.92
CA VAL A 131 -13.52 15.88 44.68
C VAL A 131 -12.49 15.06 43.89
N GLY A 132 -12.31 15.33 42.59
CA GLY A 132 -11.53 14.48 41.68
C GLY A 132 -12.33 13.26 41.22
N LEU A 133 -12.22 12.90 39.94
CA LEU A 133 -12.99 11.81 39.34
C LEU A 133 -12.23 10.48 39.50
N SER A 134 -12.75 9.56 40.31
CA SER A 134 -12.20 8.19 40.40
C SER A 134 -12.74 7.30 39.29
N ARG A 135 -12.02 6.21 38.96
CA ARG A 135 -12.50 5.20 37.98
C ARG A 135 -13.88 4.66 38.36
N ALA A 136 -14.10 4.31 39.63
CA ALA A 136 -15.38 3.81 40.11
C ALA A 136 -16.52 4.84 39.96
N GLY A 137 -16.24 6.11 40.30
CA GLY A 137 -17.21 7.20 40.13
C GLY A 137 -17.55 7.44 38.66
N TRP A 138 -16.56 7.37 37.78
CA TRP A 138 -16.77 7.47 36.34
C TRP A 138 -17.57 6.30 35.78
N MET A 139 -17.24 5.05 36.12
CA MET A 139 -17.98 3.88 35.63
C MET A 139 -19.46 3.90 36.02
N GLN A 140 -19.81 4.48 37.18
CA GLN A 140 -21.20 4.70 37.56
C GLN A 140 -21.91 5.77 36.72
N LEU A 141 -21.19 6.81 36.27
CA LEU A 141 -21.75 7.85 35.40
C LEU A 141 -22.05 7.34 33.99
N VAL A 142 -21.17 6.48 33.44
CA VAL A 142 -21.33 5.90 32.10
C VAL A 142 -22.22 4.66 32.07
N ALA A 143 -22.53 4.06 33.22
CA ALA A 143 -23.44 2.94 33.30
C ALA A 143 -24.80 3.29 32.67
N GLY A 144 -25.23 2.51 31.67
CA GLY A 144 -26.49 2.73 30.95
C GLY A 144 -26.46 3.90 29.94
N ARG A 145 -25.30 4.48 29.66
CA ARG A 145 -25.14 5.51 28.62
C ARG A 145 -24.83 4.88 27.28
N ASP A 146 -25.54 5.31 26.25
CA ASP A 146 -25.28 4.89 24.87
C ASP A 146 -24.02 5.55 24.30
N ALA A 147 -23.63 5.10 23.10
CA ALA A 147 -22.43 5.56 22.43
C ALA A 147 -22.48 7.05 22.06
N ALA A 148 -23.64 7.59 21.67
CA ALA A 148 -23.81 8.99 21.31
C ALA A 148 -23.61 9.92 22.53
N GLN A 149 -24.12 9.51 23.69
CA GLN A 149 -23.94 10.22 24.96
C GLN A 149 -22.48 10.21 25.40
N GLN A 150 -21.77 9.10 25.22
CA GLN A 150 -20.34 9.03 25.53
C GLN A 150 -19.50 9.85 24.54
N ALA A 151 -19.87 9.85 23.25
CA ALA A 151 -19.23 10.67 22.21
C ALA A 151 -19.33 12.17 22.54
N ALA A 152 -20.50 12.62 23.02
CA ALA A 152 -20.69 14.01 23.43
C ALA A 152 -19.83 14.42 24.64
N VAL A 153 -19.40 13.48 25.48
CA VAL A 153 -18.50 13.77 26.61
C VAL A 153 -17.08 13.99 26.13
N VAL A 154 -16.58 13.10 25.27
CA VAL A 154 -15.23 13.23 24.73
C VAL A 154 -15.09 14.42 23.78
N ALA A 155 -16.19 14.82 23.12
CA ALA A 155 -16.24 16.04 22.30
C ALA A 155 -16.07 17.35 23.10
N ASP A 156 -16.33 17.36 24.40
CA ASP A 156 -16.07 18.51 25.28
C ASP A 156 -14.64 18.42 25.84
N SER A 157 -13.78 19.38 25.46
CA SER A 157 -12.36 19.33 25.80
C SER A 157 -12.08 19.35 27.31
N ALA A 158 -12.94 20.00 28.11
CA ALA A 158 -12.77 20.03 29.56
C ALA A 158 -13.15 18.67 30.18
N SER A 159 -14.20 18.04 29.66
CA SER A 159 -14.59 16.69 30.03
C SER A 159 -13.54 15.66 29.66
N LEU A 160 -12.99 15.73 28.45
CA LEU A 160 -11.90 14.84 28.02
C LEU A 160 -10.64 15.02 28.88
N ALA A 161 -10.25 16.25 29.19
CA ALA A 161 -9.10 16.52 30.05
C ALA A 161 -9.28 15.94 31.46
N ALA A 162 -10.49 16.04 32.01
CA ALA A 162 -10.84 15.41 33.27
C ALA A 162 -10.79 13.87 33.20
N LEU A 163 -11.29 13.29 32.10
CA LEU A 163 -11.26 11.86 31.87
C LEU A 163 -9.84 11.30 31.74
N ARG A 164 -8.92 12.04 31.10
CA ARG A 164 -7.49 11.70 31.05
C ARG A 164 -6.85 11.56 32.45
N GLY A 165 -7.41 12.23 33.46
CA GLY A 165 -6.97 12.11 34.85
C GLY A 165 -7.52 10.88 35.59
N VAL A 166 -8.45 10.13 34.98
CA VAL A 166 -9.00 8.89 35.53
C VAL A 166 -8.08 7.73 35.17
N GLU A 167 -7.59 7.01 36.18
CA GLU A 167 -6.76 5.82 35.96
C GLU A 167 -7.55 4.73 35.19
N GLY A 168 -7.03 4.32 34.04
CA GLY A 168 -7.58 3.23 33.23
C GLY A 168 -7.42 3.45 31.74
N ASP A 169 -7.73 2.42 30.98
CA ASP A 169 -7.76 2.49 29.53
C ASP A 169 -9.00 3.28 29.05
N PRO A 170 -8.84 4.29 28.19
CA PRO A 170 -9.98 5.05 27.64
C PRO A 170 -11.09 4.20 27.04
N MET A 171 -10.78 3.04 26.43
CA MET A 171 -11.77 2.14 25.84
C MET A 171 -12.55 1.34 26.88
N ASP A 172 -11.96 1.11 28.06
CA ASP A 172 -12.65 0.54 29.22
C ASP A 172 -13.49 1.60 29.93
N LEU A 173 -13.01 2.85 29.92
CA LEU A 173 -13.70 4.00 30.49
C LEU A 173 -14.90 4.41 29.61
N LEU A 174 -14.90 4.12 28.32
CA LEU A 174 -15.95 4.50 27.37
C LEU A 174 -16.59 3.25 26.73
N PRO A 175 -17.24 2.37 27.51
CA PRO A 175 -17.69 1.06 27.04
C PRO A 175 -18.79 1.13 25.97
N GLY A 176 -19.59 2.19 25.96
CA GLY A 176 -20.61 2.38 24.92
C GLY A 176 -19.99 2.86 23.61
N LEU A 177 -18.96 3.69 23.70
CA LEU A 177 -18.16 4.12 22.56
C LEU A 177 -17.38 2.94 21.96
N SER A 178 -16.71 2.14 22.79
CA SER A 178 -15.88 1.01 22.33
C SER A 178 -16.67 -0.13 21.68
N MET A 179 -17.94 -0.28 22.06
CA MET A 179 -18.86 -1.25 21.47
C MET A 179 -19.57 -0.75 20.21
N SER A 180 -19.37 0.51 19.80
CA SER A 180 -20.02 1.12 18.63
C SER A 180 -18.99 1.73 17.68
N PRO A 181 -18.56 0.98 16.65
CA PRO A 181 -17.56 1.45 15.68
C PRO A 181 -17.93 2.81 15.04
N GLU A 182 -19.20 3.00 14.68
CA GLU A 182 -19.70 4.24 14.08
C GLU A 182 -19.59 5.44 15.03
N ALA A 183 -19.98 5.29 16.30
CA ALA A 183 -19.91 6.36 17.28
C ALA A 183 -18.47 6.65 17.71
N LEU A 184 -17.64 5.61 17.85
CA LEU A 184 -16.20 5.75 18.04
C LEU A 184 -15.57 6.52 16.88
N ARG A 185 -15.95 6.18 15.63
CA ARG A 185 -15.51 6.90 14.43
C ARG A 185 -15.88 8.37 14.50
N ALA A 186 -17.14 8.70 14.81
CA ALA A 186 -17.60 10.08 14.93
C ALA A 186 -16.87 10.85 16.03
N ALA A 187 -16.65 10.23 17.19
CA ALA A 187 -15.93 10.83 18.31
C ALA A 187 -14.46 11.10 17.97
N LEU A 188 -13.77 10.13 17.35
CA LEU A 188 -12.40 10.29 16.89
C LEU A 188 -12.29 11.35 15.78
N THR A 189 -13.32 11.52 14.91
CA THR A 189 -13.37 12.65 13.95
C THR A 189 -13.42 13.98 14.68
N ALA A 190 -14.33 14.08 15.65
CA ALA A 190 -14.61 15.35 16.33
C ALA A 190 -13.50 15.75 17.31
N THR A 191 -12.64 14.82 17.73
CA THR A 191 -11.78 15.01 18.89
C THR A 191 -10.41 14.33 18.74
N PRO A 192 -9.41 14.99 18.11
CA PRO A 192 -8.07 14.44 17.95
C PRO A 192 -7.38 14.03 19.27
N ALA A 193 -7.66 14.77 20.35
CA ALA A 193 -7.13 14.45 21.68
C ALA A 193 -7.64 13.10 22.25
N LEU A 194 -8.76 12.56 21.75
CA LEU A 194 -9.18 11.22 22.14
C LEU A 194 -8.23 10.17 21.56
N THR A 195 -7.82 10.34 20.29
CA THR A 195 -6.86 9.47 19.60
C THR A 195 -5.51 9.44 20.32
N GLU A 196 -4.95 10.61 20.63
CA GLU A 196 -3.70 10.74 21.40
C GLU A 196 -3.78 9.98 22.72
N TRP A 197 -4.88 10.15 23.46
CA TRP A 197 -5.04 9.52 24.77
C TRP A 197 -5.06 8.00 24.69
N ILE A 198 -5.79 7.45 23.71
CA ILE A 198 -5.85 5.99 23.56
C ILE A 198 -4.47 5.43 23.21
N LEU A 199 -3.70 6.15 22.40
CA LEU A 199 -2.37 5.72 22.00
C LEU A 199 -1.33 5.84 23.12
N ASP A 200 -1.47 6.85 23.99
CA ASP A 200 -0.62 7.02 25.17
C ASP A 200 -0.81 5.89 26.19
N VAL A 201 -2.05 5.42 26.38
CA VAL A 201 -2.39 4.44 27.43
C VAL A 201 -2.35 2.99 26.93
N GLY A 202 -2.93 2.71 25.77
CA GLY A 202 -3.11 1.35 25.26
C GLY A 202 -1.95 0.84 24.41
N GLY A 203 -1.04 1.72 23.99
CA GLY A 203 0.06 1.38 23.10
C GLY A 203 -0.41 0.79 21.76
N GLU A 204 0.47 0.02 21.14
CA GLU A 204 0.34 -0.48 19.77
C GLU A 204 -0.82 -1.50 19.60
N ALA A 205 -1.10 -2.32 20.61
CA ALA A 205 -2.18 -3.31 20.53
C ALA A 205 -3.58 -2.68 20.53
N ARG A 206 -3.76 -1.55 21.24
CA ARG A 206 -5.05 -0.83 21.29
C ARG A 206 -5.26 0.06 20.08
N GLU A 207 -4.17 0.55 19.50
CA GLU A 207 -4.15 1.15 18.16
C GLU A 207 -4.78 0.19 17.15
N THR A 208 -4.31 -1.05 17.08
CA THR A 208 -4.83 -2.08 16.16
C THR A 208 -6.33 -2.32 16.34
N GLN A 209 -6.85 -2.41 17.58
CA GLN A 209 -8.29 -2.60 17.82
C GLN A 209 -9.16 -1.42 17.35
N ILE A 210 -8.69 -0.18 17.55
CA ILE A 210 -9.39 1.00 17.03
C ILE A 210 -9.38 0.98 15.51
N MET A 211 -8.26 0.56 14.94
CA MET A 211 -8.08 0.47 13.50
C MET A 211 -8.96 -0.60 12.87
N GLU A 212 -9.09 -1.78 13.48
CA GLU A 212 -10.04 -2.81 13.06
C GLU A 212 -11.49 -2.29 13.13
N ALA A 213 -11.84 -1.56 14.19
CA ALA A 213 -13.17 -0.96 14.33
C ALA A 213 -13.43 0.17 13.30
N LEU A 214 -12.42 0.99 12.98
CA LEU A 214 -12.51 2.05 11.98
C LEU A 214 -12.46 1.49 10.54
N ALA A 215 -11.66 0.45 10.29
CA ALA A 215 -11.53 -0.24 9.00
C ALA A 215 -12.83 -0.96 8.62
N ALA A 216 -13.53 -1.52 9.61
CA ALA A 216 -14.89 -2.04 9.45
C ALA A 216 -15.93 -0.95 9.08
N ALA A 217 -15.58 0.34 9.19
CA ALA A 217 -16.47 1.48 9.08
C ALA A 217 -16.06 2.57 8.06
N GLU A 218 -15.12 2.34 7.13
CA GLU A 218 -14.74 3.15 5.93
C GLU A 218 -13.63 4.25 6.01
N ASP A 219 -12.96 4.40 4.84
CA ASP A 219 -12.05 5.42 4.26
C ASP A 219 -10.64 5.63 4.87
N ALA A 220 -9.62 5.28 4.10
CA ALA A 220 -8.21 5.36 4.49
C ALA A 220 -7.68 6.79 4.56
N ASP A 221 -8.25 7.74 3.82
CA ASP A 221 -7.85 9.14 3.86
C ASP A 221 -8.14 9.80 5.20
N LEU A 222 -9.33 9.54 5.75
CA LEU A 222 -9.72 10.03 7.08
C LEU A 222 -8.79 9.48 8.16
N THR A 223 -8.49 8.18 8.09
CA THR A 223 -7.58 7.50 9.02
C THR A 223 -6.18 8.11 8.96
N ARG A 224 -5.60 8.22 7.76
CA ARG A 224 -4.30 8.86 7.51
C ARG A 224 -4.27 10.29 8.05
N SER A 225 -5.25 11.12 7.68
CA SER A 225 -5.35 12.53 8.09
C SER A 225 -5.36 12.71 9.61
N ARG A 226 -6.02 11.80 10.34
CA ARG A 226 -6.05 11.82 11.81
C ARG A 226 -4.69 11.46 12.42
N TYR A 227 -4.01 10.45 11.89
CA TYR A 227 -2.66 10.11 12.35
C TYR A 227 -1.67 11.25 12.14
N ILE A 228 -1.78 11.95 11.00
CA ILE A 228 -0.98 13.14 10.73
C ILE A 228 -1.32 14.25 11.73
N ALA A 229 -2.60 14.55 11.93
CA ALA A 229 -3.05 15.60 12.87
C ALA A 229 -2.62 15.32 14.32
N ALA A 230 -2.56 14.06 14.72
CA ALA A 230 -2.12 13.63 16.05
C ALA A 230 -0.59 13.46 16.17
N GLY A 231 0.18 13.68 15.09
CA GLY A 231 1.64 13.49 15.10
C GLY A 231 2.10 12.03 15.23
N LEU A 232 1.22 11.08 14.91
CA LEU A 232 1.40 9.64 15.16
C LEU A 232 1.63 8.82 13.89
N TRP A 233 1.54 9.46 12.71
CA TRP A 233 1.67 8.78 11.41
C TRP A 233 2.96 7.98 11.24
N THR A 234 4.11 8.55 11.59
CA THR A 234 5.39 7.83 11.50
C THR A 234 5.42 6.59 12.40
N LYS A 235 4.83 6.67 13.60
CA LYS A 235 4.73 5.54 14.53
C LYS A 235 3.82 4.45 13.96
N HIS A 236 2.66 4.83 13.44
CA HIS A 236 1.73 3.92 12.78
C HIS A 236 2.37 3.20 11.58
N LEU A 237 3.00 3.93 10.66
CA LEU A 237 3.70 3.29 9.55
C LEU A 237 4.81 2.34 10.02
N SER A 238 5.47 2.66 11.13
CA SER A 238 6.53 1.82 11.69
C SER A 238 6.00 0.50 12.28
N SER A 239 4.78 0.48 12.83
CA SER A 239 4.16 -0.73 13.40
C SER A 239 3.68 -1.73 12.35
N ILE A 240 3.34 -1.26 11.14
CA ILE A 240 2.92 -2.16 10.05
C ILE A 240 4.09 -3.08 9.66
N PRO A 241 3.88 -4.42 9.62
CA PRO A 241 4.91 -5.35 9.17
C PRO A 241 5.42 -5.01 7.77
N LYS A 242 6.70 -5.24 7.52
CA LYS A 242 7.35 -4.99 6.23
C LYS A 242 7.39 -6.27 5.40
N GLY A 243 7.13 -6.15 4.10
CA GLY A 243 7.42 -7.19 3.12
C GLY A 243 6.18 -7.82 2.49
N PRO A 244 6.40 -8.66 1.46
CA PRO A 244 5.30 -9.17 0.64
C PRO A 244 4.46 -10.24 1.35
N ALA A 245 4.91 -10.74 2.51
CA ALA A 245 4.19 -11.66 3.40
C ALA A 245 3.15 -10.99 4.32
N THR A 246 2.87 -9.69 4.14
CA THR A 246 1.75 -9.01 4.81
C THR A 246 0.42 -9.64 4.42
N ASP A 247 -0.55 -9.69 5.35
CA ASP A 247 -1.89 -10.21 5.07
C ASP A 247 -2.67 -9.28 4.11
N ALA A 248 -3.71 -9.82 3.47
CA ALA A 248 -4.48 -9.11 2.44
C ALA A 248 -5.17 -7.83 2.96
N GLU A 249 -5.53 -7.77 4.25
CA GLU A 249 -6.14 -6.59 4.84
C GLU A 249 -5.11 -5.47 4.99
N THR A 250 -3.92 -5.80 5.50
CA THR A 250 -2.77 -4.89 5.57
C THR A 250 -2.37 -4.37 4.19
N GLN A 251 -2.32 -5.24 3.17
CA GLN A 251 -1.98 -4.85 1.80
C GLN A 251 -2.97 -3.83 1.25
N ARG A 252 -4.27 -4.09 1.41
CA ARG A 252 -5.35 -3.17 0.99
C ARG A 252 -5.26 -1.84 1.73
N LEU A 253 -4.99 -1.87 3.04
CA LEU A 253 -4.84 -0.66 3.84
C LEU A 253 -3.69 0.21 3.32
N LEU A 254 -2.51 -0.39 3.10
CA LEU A 254 -1.35 0.32 2.58
C LEU A 254 -1.60 0.93 1.20
N TYR A 255 -2.26 0.20 0.30
CA TYR A 255 -2.64 0.73 -1.02
C TYR A 255 -3.59 1.93 -0.91
N ASN A 256 -4.61 1.83 -0.04
CA ASN A 256 -5.55 2.93 0.17
C ASN A 256 -4.87 4.16 0.79
N TYR A 257 -3.84 3.99 1.62
CA TYR A 257 -3.02 5.11 2.09
C TYR A 257 -2.24 5.79 0.97
N VAL A 258 -1.70 5.03 0.02
CA VAL A 258 -1.04 5.62 -1.17
C VAL A 258 -2.05 6.41 -2.00
N LEU A 259 -3.27 5.89 -2.20
CA LEU A 259 -4.31 6.63 -2.92
C LEU A 259 -4.67 7.94 -2.21
N ALA A 260 -4.86 7.89 -0.89
CA ALA A 260 -5.21 9.04 -0.04
C ALA A 260 -4.12 10.11 0.09
N SER A 261 -2.85 9.72 -0.03
CA SER A 261 -1.74 10.66 0.05
C SER A 261 -1.75 11.69 -1.09
N GLY A 262 -1.33 12.93 -0.80
CA GLY A 262 -1.34 14.01 -1.80
C GLY A 262 -0.18 13.89 -2.80
N GLU A 263 -0.36 14.44 -4.01
CA GLU A 263 0.59 14.42 -5.15
C GLU A 263 2.01 14.95 -4.89
N SER A 264 2.30 15.48 -3.70
CA SER A 264 3.63 16.00 -3.35
C SER A 264 4.36 15.15 -2.30
N ASP A 265 3.77 14.05 -1.83
CA ASP A 265 4.32 13.27 -0.70
C ASP A 265 5.14 12.04 -1.17
N VAL A 266 6.14 12.28 -2.02
CA VAL A 266 7.04 11.23 -2.54
C VAL A 266 7.66 10.40 -1.42
N SER A 267 8.06 11.07 -0.33
CA SER A 267 8.69 10.41 0.81
C SER A 267 7.78 9.40 1.51
N GLU A 268 6.47 9.66 1.51
CA GLU A 268 5.47 8.79 2.10
C GLU A 268 5.15 7.62 1.17
N TRP A 269 4.99 7.86 -0.14
CA TRP A 269 4.77 6.78 -1.10
C TRP A 269 5.89 5.76 -1.07
N ASN A 270 7.14 6.22 -1.03
CA ASN A 270 8.31 5.35 -0.96
C ASN A 270 8.27 4.48 0.31
N LYS A 271 7.86 5.04 1.45
CA LYS A 271 7.71 4.28 2.71
C LYS A 271 6.57 3.28 2.65
N LEU A 272 5.42 3.65 2.08
CA LEU A 272 4.27 2.76 1.92
C LEU A 272 4.61 1.60 0.97
N PHE A 273 5.29 1.90 -0.13
CA PHE A 273 5.79 0.91 -1.09
C PHE A 273 6.78 -0.05 -0.43
N GLU A 274 7.77 0.49 0.30
CA GLU A 274 8.73 -0.31 1.05
C GLU A 274 8.06 -1.19 2.11
N LYS A 275 7.02 -0.69 2.79
CA LYS A 275 6.24 -1.48 3.74
C LYS A 275 5.52 -2.64 3.06
N ARG A 276 4.87 -2.40 1.92
CA ARG A 276 4.12 -3.42 1.18
C ARG A 276 5.01 -4.50 0.58
N PHE A 277 6.13 -4.12 -0.04
CA PHE A 277 6.92 -5.02 -0.88
C PHE A 277 8.26 -5.40 -0.27
N GLY A 278 8.71 -4.71 0.77
CA GLY A 278 10.06 -4.88 1.31
C GLY A 278 11.14 -4.14 0.51
N VAL A 279 10.75 -3.46 -0.57
CA VAL A 279 11.64 -2.90 -1.60
C VAL A 279 11.76 -1.39 -1.44
N SER A 280 12.99 -0.89 -1.39
CA SER A 280 13.22 0.56 -1.27
C SER A 280 13.13 1.26 -2.63
N LEU A 281 12.45 2.40 -2.67
CA LEU A 281 12.45 3.31 -3.84
C LEU A 281 13.46 4.43 -3.60
N THR A 282 14.42 4.59 -4.52
CA THR A 282 15.49 5.60 -4.41
C THR A 282 15.51 6.50 -5.63
N ASP A 283 15.75 7.79 -5.41
CA ASP A 283 16.05 8.74 -6.47
C ASP A 283 17.51 8.56 -6.91
N GLY A 284 17.74 8.22 -8.17
CA GLY A 284 19.08 8.16 -8.77
C GLY A 284 19.38 9.47 -9.49
N GLY A 285 18.84 9.61 -10.70
CA GLY A 285 18.96 10.82 -11.53
C GLY A 285 17.64 11.51 -11.86
N ALA A 286 16.50 10.94 -11.45
CA ALA A 286 15.20 11.61 -11.45
C ALA A 286 14.40 11.26 -10.18
N ALA A 287 13.47 12.14 -9.80
CA ALA A 287 12.64 11.98 -8.61
C ALA A 287 11.39 11.15 -8.91
N TRP A 288 10.96 10.28 -8.00
CA TRP A 288 9.70 9.53 -8.14
C TRP A 288 8.46 10.44 -8.19
N ASP A 289 7.46 10.03 -8.98
CA ASP A 289 6.14 10.66 -9.05
C ASP A 289 5.03 9.64 -8.72
N LYS A 290 3.83 10.12 -8.35
CA LYS A 290 2.75 9.26 -7.85
C LYS A 290 2.31 8.24 -8.88
N ALA A 291 2.18 8.65 -10.14
CA ALA A 291 1.70 7.79 -11.21
C ALA A 291 2.66 6.62 -11.44
N SER A 292 3.97 6.90 -11.46
CA SER A 292 5.01 5.88 -11.57
C SER A 292 5.01 4.92 -10.38
N VAL A 293 4.86 5.43 -9.14
CA VAL A 293 4.80 4.56 -7.94
C VAL A 293 3.54 3.69 -7.95
N LEU A 294 2.39 4.25 -8.30
CA LEU A 294 1.13 3.51 -8.40
C LEU A 294 1.19 2.44 -9.49
N ARG A 295 1.83 2.72 -10.63
CA ARG A 295 1.98 1.72 -11.69
C ARG A 295 2.92 0.61 -11.26
N LEU A 296 4.07 0.95 -10.68
CA LEU A 296 5.00 -0.03 -10.11
C LEU A 296 4.34 -0.89 -9.03
N TRP A 297 3.48 -0.30 -8.19
CA TRP A 297 2.72 -1.01 -7.18
C TRP A 297 1.85 -2.11 -7.79
N GLN A 298 1.09 -1.79 -8.84
CA GLN A 298 0.24 -2.77 -9.53
C GLN A 298 1.07 -3.94 -10.09
N ILE A 299 2.22 -3.64 -10.69
CA ILE A 299 3.12 -4.66 -11.24
C ILE A 299 3.62 -5.57 -10.13
N CYS A 300 4.08 -5.01 -9.01
CA CYS A 300 4.59 -5.77 -7.88
C CYS A 300 3.49 -6.57 -7.16
N ASP A 301 2.26 -6.06 -7.08
CA ASP A 301 1.12 -6.80 -6.50
C ASP A 301 0.74 -8.03 -7.33
N LEU A 302 0.92 -7.97 -8.65
CA LEU A 302 0.65 -9.08 -9.57
C LEU A 302 1.85 -10.02 -9.75
N THR A 303 3.00 -9.67 -9.18
CA THR A 303 4.22 -10.47 -9.22
C THR A 303 4.28 -11.39 -8.01
N PRO A 304 4.73 -12.65 -8.15
CA PRO A 304 4.83 -13.54 -7.00
C PRO A 304 5.72 -12.96 -5.88
N PRO A 305 5.32 -13.05 -4.59
CA PRO A 305 6.05 -12.49 -3.45
C PRO A 305 7.56 -12.79 -3.44
N SER A 306 7.94 -14.05 -3.63
CA SER A 306 9.35 -14.49 -3.65
C SER A 306 10.17 -13.89 -4.78
N HIS A 307 9.53 -13.47 -5.89
CA HIS A 307 10.22 -12.79 -6.99
C HIS A 307 10.46 -11.32 -6.67
N ILE A 308 9.57 -10.69 -5.92
CA ILE A 308 9.77 -9.35 -5.39
C ILE A 308 10.87 -9.35 -4.32
N GLU A 309 10.96 -10.40 -3.49
CA GLU A 309 12.05 -10.54 -2.50
C GLU A 309 13.44 -10.63 -3.15
N ALA A 310 13.54 -11.11 -4.39
CA ALA A 310 14.78 -11.08 -5.15
C ALA A 310 15.22 -9.66 -5.55
N THR A 311 14.29 -8.69 -5.55
CA THR A 311 14.54 -7.28 -5.86
C THR A 311 14.42 -6.43 -4.60
N VAL A 312 15.54 -6.05 -3.99
CA VAL A 312 15.57 -5.31 -2.72
C VAL A 312 15.46 -3.78 -2.89
N LYS A 313 15.68 -3.28 -4.11
CA LYS A 313 15.72 -1.83 -4.38
C LYS A 313 15.39 -1.48 -5.83
N VAL A 314 14.64 -0.40 -6.02
CA VAL A 314 14.36 0.21 -7.33
C VAL A 314 14.89 1.64 -7.35
N ILE A 315 15.69 1.97 -8.35
CA ILE A 315 16.31 3.28 -8.53
C ILE A 315 15.69 3.96 -9.75
N ARG A 316 15.23 5.20 -9.59
CA ARG A 316 14.84 6.04 -10.74
C ARG A 316 16.07 6.79 -11.28
N GLU A 317 16.64 6.27 -12.35
CA GLU A 317 17.91 6.74 -12.90
C GLU A 317 17.80 7.99 -13.76
N GLY A 318 16.65 8.22 -14.41
CA GLY A 318 16.47 9.39 -15.24
C GLY A 318 15.08 9.51 -15.84
N ASP A 319 14.79 10.72 -16.31
CA ASP A 319 13.61 11.05 -17.12
C ASP A 319 14.04 11.08 -18.58
N GLN A 320 14.01 9.92 -19.23
CA GLN A 320 14.50 9.72 -20.60
C GLN A 320 13.31 9.48 -21.55
N GLY A 321 13.41 9.91 -22.81
CA GLY A 321 12.36 9.70 -23.80
C GLY A 321 12.10 8.23 -24.19
N ASP A 322 12.88 7.29 -23.64
CA ASP A 322 12.77 5.85 -23.82
C ASP A 322 12.76 5.14 -22.46
N ALA A 323 12.15 3.96 -22.39
CA ALA A 323 12.22 3.11 -21.20
C ALA A 323 13.45 2.23 -21.29
N SER A 324 14.26 2.24 -20.25
CA SER A 324 15.47 1.42 -20.15
C SER A 324 15.74 1.08 -18.69
N GLY A 325 16.51 0.02 -18.48
CA GLY A 325 16.90 -0.37 -17.13
C GLY A 325 18.17 -1.21 -17.10
N TRP A 326 18.54 -1.55 -15.87
CA TRP A 326 19.53 -2.55 -15.55
C TRP A 326 19.13 -3.25 -14.25
N ALA A 327 19.63 -4.47 -14.07
CA ALA A 327 19.48 -5.22 -12.84
C ALA A 327 20.81 -5.82 -12.39
N GLY A 328 21.01 -5.94 -11.08
CA GLY A 328 22.15 -6.64 -10.52
C GLY A 328 22.24 -6.52 -9.00
N GLY A 329 22.60 -7.62 -8.33
CA GLY A 329 22.75 -7.63 -6.87
C GLY A 329 21.44 -7.36 -6.12
N GLY A 330 20.31 -7.69 -6.73
CA GLY A 330 18.96 -7.42 -6.20
C GLY A 330 18.51 -5.96 -6.36
N GLU A 331 19.29 -5.10 -7.01
CA GLU A 331 18.86 -3.76 -7.37
C GLU A 331 18.36 -3.74 -8.82
N ILE A 332 17.38 -2.90 -9.10
CA ILE A 332 17.03 -2.50 -10.47
C ILE A 332 17.14 -0.98 -10.61
N GLY A 333 17.76 -0.53 -11.69
CA GLY A 333 17.76 0.86 -12.13
C GLY A 333 16.85 1.01 -13.33
N MET A 334 16.03 2.06 -13.35
CA MET A 334 15.02 2.29 -14.37
C MET A 334 15.05 3.76 -14.79
N SER A 335 15.10 4.01 -16.10
CA SER A 335 14.90 5.34 -16.70
C SER A 335 13.69 5.31 -17.62
N TRP A 336 12.79 6.28 -17.50
CA TRP A 336 11.62 6.43 -18.38
C TRP A 336 11.04 7.84 -18.31
N GLY A 337 10.36 8.23 -19.38
CA GLY A 337 9.52 9.41 -19.47
C GLY A 337 8.13 9.12 -18.94
N THR A 338 7.49 10.08 -18.27
CA THR A 338 6.13 9.89 -17.74
C THR A 338 5.09 9.55 -18.83
N ASP A 339 5.33 9.97 -20.07
CA ASP A 339 4.56 9.60 -21.27
C ASP A 339 4.66 8.11 -21.63
N LEU A 340 5.67 7.40 -21.11
CA LEU A 340 5.85 5.97 -21.35
C LEU A 340 5.05 5.09 -20.41
N LEU A 341 4.45 5.63 -19.34
CA LEU A 341 3.62 4.86 -18.40
C LEU A 341 2.39 4.23 -19.09
N GLY A 342 1.89 4.84 -20.17
CA GLY A 342 0.81 4.31 -21.00
C GLY A 342 1.26 3.84 -22.39
N ALA A 343 2.55 4.00 -22.73
CA ALA A 343 3.04 3.72 -24.07
C ALA A 343 3.10 2.22 -24.36
N THR A 344 2.78 1.88 -25.60
CA THR A 344 2.76 0.51 -26.09
C THR A 344 3.98 0.25 -26.96
N GLU A 345 4.56 -0.95 -26.87
CA GLU A 345 5.68 -1.39 -27.69
C GLU A 345 5.22 -1.56 -29.15
N ILE A 346 5.80 -0.74 -30.04
CA ILE A 346 5.43 -0.66 -31.47
C ILE A 346 6.59 -1.00 -32.42
N GLY A 347 7.65 -1.63 -31.92
CA GLY A 347 8.70 -2.22 -32.74
C GLY A 347 10.11 -1.71 -32.50
N ALA A 348 10.34 -0.99 -31.41
CA ALA A 348 11.71 -0.67 -30.99
C ALA A 348 12.48 -1.95 -30.61
N TYR A 349 11.78 -2.93 -30.03
CA TYR A 349 12.34 -4.16 -29.47
C TYR A 349 11.66 -5.43 -29.97
N SER A 350 10.63 -5.31 -30.81
CA SER A 350 9.78 -6.43 -31.24
C SER A 350 9.51 -6.43 -32.75
N ASP A 351 9.52 -7.61 -33.37
CA ASP A 351 8.94 -7.77 -34.70
C ASP A 351 7.40 -7.75 -34.63
N ASP A 352 6.71 -7.52 -35.74
CA ASP A 352 5.23 -7.44 -35.79
C ASP A 352 4.51 -8.71 -35.29
N THR A 353 5.20 -9.86 -35.27
CA THR A 353 4.62 -11.12 -34.78
C THR A 353 5.01 -11.44 -33.35
N ASP A 354 5.99 -10.74 -32.78
CA ASP A 354 6.56 -11.07 -31.48
C ASP A 354 5.51 -10.86 -30.37
N PRO A 355 5.33 -11.81 -29.44
CA PRO A 355 4.36 -11.71 -28.35
C PRO A 355 4.46 -10.44 -27.49
N MET A 356 5.65 -9.84 -27.37
CA MET A 356 5.85 -8.60 -26.61
C MET A 356 5.30 -7.36 -27.35
N ARG A 357 5.07 -7.45 -28.66
CA ARG A 357 4.47 -6.37 -29.46
C ARG A 357 3.07 -6.06 -28.92
N GLY A 358 2.78 -4.78 -28.70
CA GLY A 358 1.48 -4.38 -28.17
C GLY A 358 1.37 -4.40 -26.65
N LEU A 359 2.43 -4.77 -25.93
CA LEU A 359 2.49 -4.65 -24.47
C LEU A 359 2.89 -3.24 -24.04
N ASN A 360 2.53 -2.86 -22.81
CA ASN A 360 2.98 -1.60 -22.23
C ASN A 360 4.51 -1.65 -21.99
N ILE A 361 5.24 -0.63 -22.47
CA ILE A 361 6.71 -0.61 -22.45
C ILE A 361 7.23 -0.52 -21.02
N PHE A 362 6.68 0.39 -20.20
CA PHE A 362 7.11 0.56 -18.82
C PHE A 362 6.94 -0.73 -18.02
N ASP A 363 5.77 -1.34 -18.13
CA ASP A 363 5.43 -2.61 -17.51
C ASP A 363 6.33 -3.77 -17.89
N ALA A 364 6.62 -3.86 -19.19
CA ALA A 364 7.48 -4.90 -19.72
C ALA A 364 8.93 -4.70 -19.24
N CYS A 365 9.41 -3.46 -19.22
CA CYS A 365 10.74 -3.11 -18.72
C CYS A 365 10.88 -3.40 -17.22
N VAL A 366 9.92 -3.02 -16.37
CA VAL A 366 9.95 -3.35 -14.94
C VAL A 366 10.00 -4.87 -14.72
N ARG A 367 9.13 -5.62 -15.42
CA ARG A 367 9.12 -7.09 -15.29
C ARG A 367 10.40 -7.72 -15.84
N HIS A 368 10.98 -7.14 -16.88
CA HIS A 368 12.26 -7.55 -17.43
C HIS A 368 13.37 -7.44 -16.37
N GLU A 369 13.49 -6.29 -15.70
CA GLU A 369 14.51 -6.10 -14.66
C GLU A 369 14.27 -7.00 -13.44
N ILE A 370 13.01 -7.20 -13.02
CA ILE A 370 12.67 -8.20 -11.99
C ILE A 370 13.08 -9.60 -12.47
N GLY A 371 12.84 -9.91 -13.75
CA GLY A 371 13.23 -11.16 -14.39
C GLY A 371 14.73 -11.42 -14.28
N HIS A 372 15.58 -10.42 -14.47
CA HIS A 372 17.02 -10.57 -14.24
C HIS A 372 17.34 -10.99 -12.79
N ASN A 373 16.80 -10.29 -11.79
CA ASN A 373 17.04 -10.65 -10.38
C ASN A 373 16.52 -12.06 -10.03
N VAL A 374 15.36 -12.45 -10.58
CA VAL A 374 14.80 -13.80 -10.42
C VAL A 374 15.70 -14.85 -11.09
N GLY A 375 16.19 -14.58 -12.30
CA GLY A 375 17.09 -15.45 -13.05
C GLY A 375 18.40 -15.68 -12.31
N GLU A 376 19.03 -14.59 -11.85
CA GLU A 376 20.29 -14.62 -11.11
C GLU A 376 20.15 -15.35 -9.76
N SER A 377 19.15 -14.99 -8.95
CA SER A 377 18.95 -15.56 -7.61
C SER A 377 18.70 -17.08 -7.63
N ASN A 378 18.11 -17.60 -8.71
CA ASN A 378 17.86 -19.03 -8.88
C ASN A 378 18.92 -19.74 -9.75
N GLY A 379 19.91 -19.01 -10.28
CA GLY A 379 20.94 -19.53 -11.18
C GLY A 379 20.40 -20.06 -12.51
N TRP A 380 19.24 -19.58 -12.95
CA TRP A 380 18.55 -20.07 -14.14
C TRP A 380 19.14 -19.55 -15.45
N ASP A 381 19.61 -18.30 -15.43
CA ASP A 381 20.20 -17.57 -16.54
C ASP A 381 21.73 -17.56 -16.52
N GLN A 382 22.33 -18.34 -15.61
CA GLN A 382 23.77 -18.51 -15.45
C GLN A 382 24.27 -19.77 -16.20
N PRO A 383 25.56 -19.85 -16.57
CA PRO A 383 26.12 -21.07 -17.18
C PRO A 383 25.82 -22.32 -16.35
N GLY A 384 25.17 -23.31 -16.98
CA GLY A 384 24.70 -24.54 -16.32
C GLY A 384 23.24 -24.47 -15.83
N GLY A 385 22.63 -23.29 -15.80
CA GLY A 385 21.20 -23.08 -15.55
C GLY A 385 20.30 -23.62 -16.67
N PHE A 386 18.98 -23.53 -16.47
CA PHE A 386 18.03 -24.11 -17.42
C PHE A 386 18.05 -23.40 -18.77
N VAL A 387 18.35 -22.10 -18.81
CA VAL A 387 18.45 -21.35 -20.08
C VAL A 387 19.52 -21.97 -20.99
N TYR A 388 20.66 -22.34 -20.43
CA TYR A 388 21.75 -23.01 -21.15
C TYR A 388 21.40 -24.45 -21.48
N THR A 389 20.96 -25.21 -20.47
CA THR A 389 20.80 -26.67 -20.60
C THR A 389 19.56 -27.08 -21.40
N GLN A 390 18.46 -26.32 -21.35
CA GLN A 390 17.22 -26.66 -22.05
C GLN A 390 17.09 -25.96 -23.40
N PHE A 391 17.52 -24.70 -23.52
CA PHE A 391 17.39 -23.92 -24.75
C PHE A 391 18.68 -23.88 -25.60
N GLY A 392 19.75 -24.51 -25.09
CA GLY A 392 20.98 -24.73 -25.82
C GLY A 392 21.80 -23.45 -26.04
N TRP A 393 21.65 -22.46 -25.16
CA TRP A 393 22.54 -21.30 -25.13
C TRP A 393 23.96 -21.72 -24.73
N ASP A 394 24.98 -21.11 -25.34
CA ASP A 394 26.38 -21.22 -24.93
C ASP A 394 26.99 -19.83 -24.79
N LYS A 395 27.80 -19.65 -23.75
CA LYS A 395 28.70 -18.51 -23.58
C LYS A 395 30.12 -18.93 -23.96
N HIS A 396 30.79 -18.13 -24.79
CA HIS A 396 32.12 -18.41 -25.32
C HIS A 396 33.15 -17.48 -24.68
N GLU A 397 33.68 -17.89 -23.54
CA GLU A 397 34.77 -17.15 -22.86
C GLU A 397 36.11 -17.33 -23.56
N ASP A 398 36.36 -18.52 -24.12
CA ASP A 398 37.48 -18.79 -25.00
C ASP A 398 37.04 -18.63 -26.46
N LEU A 399 37.61 -17.65 -27.16
CA LEU A 399 37.29 -17.40 -28.57
C LEU A 399 38.03 -18.35 -29.52
N ARG A 400 38.99 -19.16 -29.04
CA ARG A 400 39.76 -20.10 -29.89
C ARG A 400 38.89 -21.11 -30.63
N PRO A 401 37.97 -21.83 -29.96
CA PRO A 401 37.08 -22.77 -30.64
C PRO A 401 36.10 -22.04 -31.57
N LEU A 402 35.69 -20.84 -31.20
CA LEU A 402 34.80 -20.03 -32.03
C LEU A 402 35.46 -19.60 -33.34
N LEU A 403 36.75 -19.26 -33.32
CA LEU A 403 37.48 -18.93 -34.54
C LEU A 403 37.62 -20.16 -35.46
N ASP A 404 37.71 -21.39 -34.95
CA ASP A 404 37.64 -22.60 -35.79
C ASP A 404 36.32 -22.68 -36.54
N VAL A 405 35.21 -22.46 -35.84
CA VAL A 405 33.86 -22.47 -36.41
C VAL A 405 33.77 -21.45 -37.54
N PHE A 406 34.24 -20.22 -37.32
CA PHE A 406 34.20 -19.18 -38.35
C PHE A 406 35.17 -19.38 -39.50
N ILE A 407 36.41 -19.84 -39.26
CA ILE A 407 37.37 -20.15 -40.34
C ILE A 407 36.85 -21.28 -41.22
N LYS A 408 36.18 -22.28 -40.62
CA LYS A 408 35.56 -23.37 -41.38
C LYS A 408 34.48 -22.86 -42.34
N LYS A 409 33.67 -21.89 -41.91
CA LYS A 409 32.62 -21.27 -42.75
C LYS A 409 33.18 -20.26 -43.75
N TYR A 410 34.16 -19.47 -43.32
CA TYR A 410 34.78 -18.37 -44.06
C TYR A 410 36.29 -18.61 -44.16
N PRO A 411 36.73 -19.55 -45.02
CA PRO A 411 38.13 -19.88 -45.13
C PRO A 411 38.93 -18.67 -45.63
N LEU A 412 39.96 -18.27 -44.87
CA LEU A 412 40.87 -17.21 -45.30
C LEU A 412 41.82 -17.73 -46.40
N PRO A 413 42.13 -16.94 -47.43
CA PRO A 413 43.02 -17.33 -48.54
C PRO A 413 44.51 -17.28 -48.12
N LEU A 414 44.89 -18.07 -47.12
CA LEU A 414 46.23 -18.09 -46.52
C LEU A 414 47.21 -18.99 -47.29
N THR A 415 47.08 -19.09 -48.62
CA THR A 415 47.88 -20.02 -49.45
C THR A 415 49.37 -19.66 -49.47
N THR A 416 49.71 -18.39 -49.25
CA THR A 416 51.08 -17.86 -49.18
C THR A 416 51.68 -17.91 -47.77
N VAL A 417 50.88 -18.27 -46.76
CA VAL A 417 51.29 -18.28 -45.35
C VAL A 417 51.71 -19.70 -44.96
N SER A 418 52.90 -19.84 -44.38
CA SER A 418 53.37 -21.12 -43.82
C SER A 418 52.42 -21.65 -42.75
N SER A 419 52.39 -22.96 -42.48
CA SER A 419 51.53 -23.54 -41.42
C SER A 419 51.74 -22.86 -40.07
N ARG A 420 53.00 -22.60 -39.67
CA ARG A 420 53.33 -21.84 -38.45
C ARG A 420 52.80 -20.39 -38.50
N GLY A 421 52.82 -19.77 -39.67
CA GLY A 421 52.25 -18.44 -39.88
C GLY A 421 50.72 -18.44 -39.79
N LYS A 422 50.05 -19.52 -40.19
CA LYS A 422 48.58 -19.67 -40.02
C LYS A 422 48.22 -19.77 -38.55
N ASP A 423 48.97 -20.55 -37.76
CA ASP A 423 48.78 -20.64 -36.31
C ASP A 423 49.05 -19.29 -35.63
N ALA A 424 50.12 -18.60 -36.01
CA ALA A 424 50.44 -17.27 -35.51
C ALA A 424 49.37 -16.23 -35.87
N LEU A 425 48.85 -16.27 -37.11
CA LEU A 425 47.74 -15.42 -37.55
C LEU A 425 46.49 -15.68 -36.74
N ARG A 426 46.19 -16.96 -36.50
CA ARG A 426 45.06 -17.36 -35.69
C ARG A 426 45.15 -16.78 -34.28
N VAL A 427 46.29 -16.95 -33.61
CA VAL A 427 46.53 -16.36 -32.28
C VAL A 427 46.41 -14.83 -32.32
N LYS A 428 46.97 -14.16 -33.33
CA LYS A 428 46.89 -12.69 -33.44
C LYS A 428 45.49 -12.16 -33.73
N ILE A 429 44.70 -12.86 -34.54
CA ILE A 429 43.29 -12.54 -34.76
C ILE A 429 42.51 -12.77 -33.46
N LEU A 430 42.81 -13.82 -32.70
CA LEU A 430 42.19 -14.07 -31.40
C LEU A 430 42.54 -13.03 -30.35
N ASP A 431 43.80 -12.62 -30.27
CA ASP A 431 44.24 -11.55 -29.37
C ASP A 431 43.48 -10.24 -29.69
N ALA A 432 43.34 -9.93 -30.99
CA ALA A 432 42.56 -8.78 -31.45
C ALA A 432 41.05 -8.93 -31.16
N LEU A 433 40.51 -10.16 -31.21
CA LEU A 433 39.13 -10.46 -30.86
C LEU A 433 38.87 -10.43 -29.34
N GLY A 434 39.83 -10.84 -28.52
CA GLY A 434 39.72 -10.73 -27.06
C GLY A 434 39.67 -9.28 -26.58
N ALA A 435 40.18 -8.36 -27.40
CA ALA A 435 40.14 -6.92 -27.17
C ALA A 435 38.98 -6.21 -27.91
N VAL A 436 37.89 -6.91 -28.22
CA VAL A 436 36.74 -6.42 -29.03
C VAL A 436 36.11 -5.13 -28.53
N SER A 437 36.21 -4.80 -27.23
CA SER A 437 35.71 -3.52 -26.69
C SER A 437 36.58 -2.30 -27.05
N THR A 438 37.79 -2.48 -27.59
CA THR A 438 38.74 -1.38 -27.89
C THR A 438 39.45 -1.49 -29.24
N THR A 439 39.31 -2.62 -29.95
CA THR A 439 40.12 -2.87 -31.15
C THR A 439 39.49 -2.24 -32.39
N SER A 440 40.04 -1.10 -32.79
CA SER A 440 39.75 -0.45 -34.08
C SER A 440 40.27 -1.30 -35.26
N ARG A 441 39.82 -0.98 -36.48
CA ARG A 441 40.38 -1.55 -37.73
C ARG A 441 41.92 -1.50 -37.76
N ALA A 442 42.52 -0.46 -37.17
CA ALA A 442 43.97 -0.32 -37.07
C ALA A 442 44.62 -1.41 -36.19
N GLY A 443 43.94 -1.83 -35.11
CA GLY A 443 44.40 -2.90 -34.24
C GLY A 443 44.40 -4.26 -34.94
N TYR A 444 43.31 -4.60 -35.65
CA TYR A 444 43.26 -5.81 -36.50
C TYR A 444 44.34 -5.80 -37.57
N ARG A 445 44.52 -4.66 -38.27
CA ARG A 445 45.58 -4.50 -39.26
C ARG A 445 46.96 -4.72 -38.65
N ALA A 446 47.27 -4.09 -37.52
CA ALA A 446 48.56 -4.26 -36.85
C ALA A 446 48.82 -5.70 -36.43
N ALA A 447 47.79 -6.40 -35.92
CA ALA A 447 47.88 -7.80 -35.53
C ALA A 447 48.22 -8.72 -36.73
N VAL A 448 47.55 -8.50 -37.86
CA VAL A 448 47.73 -9.29 -39.09
C VAL A 448 49.06 -8.98 -39.78
N GLU A 449 49.43 -7.70 -39.89
CA GLU A 449 50.72 -7.27 -40.46
C GLU A 449 51.92 -7.74 -39.61
N GLY A 450 51.71 -7.93 -38.31
CA GLY A 450 52.72 -8.51 -37.41
C GLY A 450 53.05 -9.98 -37.68
N VAL A 451 52.20 -10.70 -38.44
CA VAL A 451 52.44 -12.09 -38.86
C VAL A 451 53.19 -12.13 -40.18
N GLN A 452 52.72 -11.36 -41.16
CA GLN A 452 53.33 -11.20 -42.46
C GLN A 452 52.98 -9.84 -43.03
N ARG A 453 54.01 -9.09 -43.45
CA ARG A 453 53.81 -7.78 -44.09
C ARG A 453 53.00 -7.93 -45.38
N GLY A 454 51.99 -7.07 -45.55
CA GLY A 454 51.09 -7.06 -46.71
C GLY A 454 49.99 -8.13 -46.66
N LEU A 455 49.87 -8.89 -45.57
CA LEU A 455 48.81 -9.87 -45.40
C LEU A 455 47.45 -9.20 -45.16
N TRP A 456 47.42 -8.03 -44.49
CA TRP A 456 46.15 -7.34 -44.24
C TRP A 456 45.46 -6.97 -45.54
N THR A 457 46.18 -6.38 -46.50
CA THR A 457 45.63 -6.03 -47.82
C THR A 457 45.06 -7.25 -48.57
N GLN A 458 45.57 -8.46 -48.28
CA GLN A 458 45.06 -9.70 -48.89
C GLN A 458 43.75 -10.18 -48.25
N ILE A 459 43.55 -9.94 -46.96
CA ILE A 459 42.42 -10.52 -46.22
C ILE A 459 41.39 -9.50 -45.71
N GLU A 460 41.67 -8.19 -45.79
CA GLU A 460 40.81 -7.17 -45.18
C GLU A 460 39.40 -7.09 -45.79
N GLY A 461 39.23 -7.58 -47.02
CA GLY A 461 37.94 -7.70 -47.70
C GLY A 461 37.24 -9.04 -47.48
N GLU A 462 37.88 -9.99 -46.79
CA GLU A 462 37.33 -11.33 -46.62
C GLU A 462 36.09 -11.32 -45.71
N PRO A 463 35.10 -12.20 -45.96
CA PRO A 463 33.87 -12.25 -45.18
C PRO A 463 34.12 -12.36 -43.67
N LEU A 464 35.09 -13.16 -43.25
CA LEU A 464 35.47 -13.29 -41.85
C LEU A 464 35.95 -11.96 -41.27
N ILE A 465 36.89 -11.28 -41.93
CA ILE A 465 37.46 -10.02 -41.42
C ILE A 465 36.39 -8.93 -41.39
N ASN A 466 35.56 -8.82 -42.43
CA ASN A 466 34.43 -7.89 -42.45
C ASN A 466 33.42 -8.17 -41.33
N TYR A 467 33.11 -9.45 -41.09
CA TYR A 467 32.23 -9.88 -40.01
C TYR A 467 32.79 -9.48 -38.63
N LEU A 468 34.07 -9.72 -38.38
CA LEU A 468 34.72 -9.34 -37.12
C LEU A 468 34.82 -7.82 -36.95
N LEU A 469 35.13 -7.08 -38.01
CA LEU A 469 35.22 -5.62 -38.00
C LEU A 469 33.88 -4.93 -37.74
N LYS A 470 32.79 -5.42 -38.35
CA LYS A 470 31.45 -4.88 -38.09
C LYS A 470 31.07 -4.98 -36.61
N ARG A 471 31.51 -6.06 -35.96
CA ARG A 471 31.21 -6.30 -34.54
C ARG A 471 32.01 -5.44 -33.58
N SER A 472 33.26 -5.12 -33.91
CA SER A 472 34.07 -4.21 -33.09
C SER A 472 33.62 -2.74 -33.16
N GLN A 473 32.60 -2.44 -33.97
CA GLN A 473 32.02 -1.10 -34.12
C GLN A 473 30.74 -0.87 -33.29
N GLY A 474 30.34 -1.83 -32.43
CA GLY A 474 29.39 -1.57 -31.35
C GLY A 474 27.89 -1.75 -31.65
N GLY A 475 27.49 -2.57 -32.62
CA GLY A 475 26.07 -2.85 -32.89
C GLY A 475 25.82 -4.31 -33.27
N ALA A 476 25.99 -5.25 -32.31
CA ALA A 476 26.37 -6.61 -32.66
C ALA A 476 25.45 -7.75 -32.19
N TRP A 477 24.30 -7.46 -31.58
CA TRP A 477 23.34 -8.53 -31.28
C TRP A 477 22.45 -8.81 -32.49
N ASP A 478 21.87 -7.81 -33.13
CA ASP A 478 21.04 -7.93 -34.36
C ASP A 478 21.81 -8.47 -35.58
N GLN A 479 23.15 -8.43 -35.54
CA GLN A 479 24.04 -8.95 -36.58
C GLN A 479 24.53 -10.37 -36.29
N MET A 480 23.63 -11.34 -36.23
CA MET A 480 23.98 -12.75 -36.02
C MET A 480 24.58 -13.41 -37.25
N ASP A 481 25.39 -14.44 -37.03
CA ASP A 481 25.79 -15.33 -38.11
C ASP A 481 25.54 -16.80 -37.79
N ASN A 482 24.98 -17.50 -38.77
CA ASN A 482 24.48 -18.86 -38.61
C ASN A 482 25.53 -19.86 -39.09
N VAL A 483 26.18 -20.58 -38.18
CA VAL A 483 27.22 -21.57 -38.50
C VAL A 483 26.87 -22.90 -37.83
N ASP A 484 26.92 -24.00 -38.60
CA ASP A 484 26.68 -25.36 -38.09
C ASP A 484 25.39 -25.49 -37.23
N GLY A 485 24.31 -24.80 -37.65
CA GLY A 485 23.00 -24.85 -36.98
C GLY A 485 22.85 -23.94 -35.75
N ARG A 486 23.84 -23.09 -35.45
CA ARG A 486 23.82 -22.12 -34.35
C ARG A 486 23.99 -20.70 -34.85
N SER A 487 23.31 -19.76 -34.21
CA SER A 487 23.50 -18.33 -34.43
C SER A 487 24.51 -17.83 -33.40
N TYR A 488 25.56 -17.15 -33.86
CA TYR A 488 26.60 -16.57 -33.00
C TYR A 488 26.52 -15.05 -33.05
N HIS A 489 26.68 -14.39 -31.91
CA HIS A 489 26.71 -12.93 -31.80
C HIS A 489 27.41 -12.46 -30.52
N VAL A 490 27.64 -11.15 -30.41
CA VAL A 490 28.24 -10.53 -29.21
C VAL A 490 27.09 -10.00 -28.37
N ALA A 491 27.00 -10.42 -27.10
CA ALA A 491 25.92 -10.01 -26.20
C ALA A 491 26.15 -8.61 -25.63
N TYR A 492 27.25 -8.48 -24.88
CA TYR A 492 27.77 -7.25 -24.28
C TYR A 492 29.29 -7.25 -24.37
N ASP A 493 29.90 -6.07 -24.24
CA ASP A 493 31.36 -5.92 -24.14
C ASP A 493 31.94 -6.69 -22.95
N TRP A 494 31.22 -6.77 -21.83
CA TRP A 494 31.60 -7.54 -20.64
C TRP A 494 31.17 -9.02 -20.67
N PHE A 495 30.13 -9.38 -21.44
CA PHE A 495 29.62 -10.75 -21.52
C PHE A 495 30.30 -11.60 -22.60
N GLY A 496 30.84 -10.95 -23.63
CA GLY A 496 31.54 -11.59 -24.74
C GLY A 496 30.61 -12.23 -25.77
N PHE A 497 31.08 -13.29 -26.43
CA PHE A 497 30.34 -14.01 -27.46
C PHE A 497 29.38 -15.03 -26.84
N CYS A 498 28.21 -15.15 -27.45
CA CYS A 498 27.28 -16.22 -27.14
C CYS A 498 26.75 -16.86 -28.43
N SER A 499 26.11 -18.01 -28.28
CA SER A 499 25.40 -18.65 -29.37
C SER A 499 24.16 -19.39 -28.88
N ALA A 500 23.19 -19.54 -29.78
CA ALA A 500 21.99 -20.35 -29.57
C ALA A 500 21.67 -21.17 -30.82
N PRO A 501 20.86 -22.24 -30.74
CA PRO A 501 20.37 -22.95 -31.92
C PRO A 501 19.58 -21.99 -32.82
N VAL A 502 19.76 -22.06 -34.15
CA VAL A 502 19.04 -21.18 -35.09
C VAL A 502 17.52 -21.28 -34.92
N GLY A 503 17.01 -22.47 -34.56
CA GLY A 503 15.58 -22.68 -34.31
C GLY A 503 15.02 -21.92 -33.10
N LEU A 504 15.86 -21.46 -32.17
CA LEU A 504 15.41 -20.68 -31.01
C LEU A 504 14.87 -19.30 -31.42
N TYR A 505 15.41 -18.72 -32.51
CA TYR A 505 14.97 -17.43 -33.04
C TYR A 505 13.49 -17.41 -33.44
N ALA A 506 12.96 -18.52 -33.96
CA ALA A 506 11.54 -18.62 -34.32
C ALA A 506 10.62 -18.61 -33.08
N LYS A 507 11.19 -18.90 -31.91
CA LYS A 507 10.50 -19.01 -30.61
C LYS A 507 10.67 -17.76 -29.75
N LYS A 508 11.36 -16.73 -30.26
CA LYS A 508 11.59 -15.49 -29.50
C LYS A 508 10.28 -14.80 -29.15
N VAL A 509 10.29 -14.14 -28.00
CA VAL A 509 9.18 -13.31 -27.53
C VAL A 509 9.36 -11.83 -27.88
N SER A 510 10.60 -11.42 -28.15
CA SER A 510 11.04 -10.11 -28.64
C SER A 510 12.36 -10.27 -29.42
N THR A 511 12.77 -9.26 -30.19
CA THR A 511 14.10 -9.23 -30.82
C THR A 511 15.20 -9.12 -29.76
N TYR A 512 14.93 -8.36 -28.71
CA TYR A 512 15.88 -8.08 -27.62
C TYR A 512 16.23 -9.35 -26.82
N ALA A 513 15.29 -10.29 -26.69
CA ALA A 513 15.51 -11.59 -26.03
C ALA A 513 16.71 -12.36 -26.61
N MET A 514 17.06 -12.12 -27.88
CA MET A 514 18.16 -12.80 -28.53
C MET A 514 19.51 -12.17 -28.25
N ARG A 515 19.59 -11.08 -27.47
CA ARG A 515 20.85 -10.40 -27.17
C ARG A 515 21.77 -11.23 -26.27
N SER A 516 21.24 -11.88 -25.23
CA SER A 516 22.03 -12.75 -24.34
C SER A 516 21.12 -13.82 -23.72
N PRO A 517 21.66 -14.89 -23.11
CA PRO A 517 20.85 -15.85 -22.36
C PRO A 517 20.13 -15.20 -21.16
N MET A 518 20.70 -14.16 -20.54
CA MET A 518 20.05 -13.41 -19.47
C MET A 518 18.89 -12.58 -20.01
N GLU A 519 19.09 -11.89 -21.14
CA GLU A 519 18.01 -11.15 -21.82
C GLU A 519 16.89 -12.09 -22.26
N TRP A 520 17.25 -13.28 -22.76
CA TRP A 520 16.28 -14.30 -23.15
C TRP A 520 15.35 -14.66 -21.99
N PHE A 521 15.91 -14.90 -20.80
CA PHE A 521 15.11 -15.21 -19.62
C PHE A 521 14.24 -14.03 -19.20
N ALA A 522 14.82 -12.84 -19.06
CA ALA A 522 14.12 -11.64 -18.62
C ALA A 522 12.94 -11.27 -19.53
N GLU A 523 13.13 -11.35 -20.85
CA GLU A 523 12.11 -11.09 -21.85
C GLU A 523 10.98 -12.12 -21.83
N VAL A 524 11.33 -13.42 -21.70
CA VAL A 524 10.33 -14.48 -21.54
C VAL A 524 9.57 -14.31 -20.23
N TYR A 525 10.25 -13.95 -19.15
CA TYR A 525 9.63 -13.67 -17.85
C TYR A 525 8.64 -12.51 -17.96
N ALA A 526 9.05 -11.39 -18.54
CA ALA A 526 8.20 -10.23 -18.76
C ALA A 526 6.97 -10.58 -19.59
N THR A 527 7.16 -11.29 -20.71
CA THR A 527 6.07 -11.74 -21.59
C THR A 527 5.12 -12.70 -20.87
N PHE A 528 5.64 -13.61 -20.05
CA PHE A 528 4.85 -14.59 -19.32
C PHE A 528 3.93 -13.93 -18.29
N TYR A 529 4.41 -12.91 -17.58
CA TYR A 529 3.65 -12.19 -16.56
C TYR A 529 2.88 -10.96 -17.07
N ALA A 530 3.03 -10.57 -18.33
CA ALA A 530 2.31 -9.44 -18.91
C ALA A 530 0.79 -9.63 -18.98
N GLU A 531 0.32 -10.87 -19.06
CA GLU A 531 -1.12 -11.17 -19.06
C GLU A 531 -1.75 -11.06 -17.67
N ALA A 532 -0.96 -10.97 -16.59
CA ALA A 532 -1.50 -10.75 -15.25
C ALA A 532 -2.26 -9.41 -15.13
N ASP A 533 -1.94 -8.44 -15.99
CA ASP A 533 -2.63 -7.15 -16.05
C ASP A 533 -3.93 -7.19 -16.86
N GLN A 534 -4.19 -8.30 -17.58
CA GLN A 534 -5.27 -8.39 -18.56
C GLN A 534 -6.42 -9.25 -18.01
N PRO A 535 -7.57 -8.64 -17.67
CA PRO A 535 -8.71 -9.37 -17.12
C PRO A 535 -9.15 -10.52 -18.03
N GLY A 536 -9.19 -11.72 -17.49
CA GLY A 536 -9.68 -12.92 -18.19
C GLY A 536 -8.66 -13.61 -19.10
N MET A 537 -7.41 -13.13 -19.17
CA MET A 537 -6.34 -13.85 -19.86
C MET A 537 -5.63 -14.81 -18.91
N PRO A 538 -5.52 -16.12 -19.25
CA PRO A 538 -4.68 -17.04 -18.51
C PRO A 538 -3.21 -16.60 -18.50
N LEU A 539 -2.56 -16.70 -17.34
CA LEU A 539 -1.14 -16.42 -17.19
C LEU A 539 -0.29 -17.24 -18.18
N GLY A 540 0.61 -16.56 -18.91
CA GLY A 540 1.57 -17.16 -19.82
C GLY A 540 1.00 -17.68 -21.15
N GLN A 541 -0.26 -17.38 -21.49
CA GLN A 541 -0.86 -17.69 -22.78
C GLN A 541 -0.08 -17.08 -23.96
N LEU A 542 0.49 -15.88 -23.85
CA LEU A 542 1.35 -15.29 -24.89
C LEU A 542 2.57 -16.17 -25.18
N VAL A 543 3.23 -16.65 -24.12
CA VAL A 543 4.36 -17.58 -24.22
C VAL A 543 3.89 -18.95 -24.75
N ALA A 544 2.74 -19.45 -24.30
CA ALA A 544 2.18 -20.71 -24.76
C ALA A 544 1.85 -20.71 -26.25
N GLY A 545 1.34 -19.58 -26.77
CA GLY A 545 1.06 -19.40 -28.19
C GLY A 545 2.32 -19.40 -29.05
N ARG A 546 3.45 -18.95 -28.51
CA ARG A 546 4.75 -18.89 -29.20
C ARG A 546 5.55 -20.19 -29.08
N ASP A 547 5.69 -20.72 -27.87
CA ASP A 547 6.40 -21.98 -27.59
C ASP A 547 5.75 -22.72 -26.41
N PRO A 548 4.88 -23.72 -26.69
CA PRO A 548 4.23 -24.51 -25.64
C PRO A 548 5.18 -25.25 -24.70
N ALA A 549 6.40 -25.58 -25.16
CA ALA A 549 7.39 -26.24 -24.30
C ALA A 549 8.00 -25.23 -23.33
N LEU A 550 8.32 -24.02 -23.80
CA LEU A 550 8.78 -22.93 -22.96
C LEU A 550 7.75 -22.57 -21.89
N TYR A 551 6.47 -22.46 -22.27
CA TYR A 551 5.38 -22.24 -21.31
C TYR A 551 5.35 -23.29 -20.20
N LYS A 552 5.50 -24.57 -20.55
CA LYS A 552 5.55 -25.65 -19.55
C LYS A 552 6.73 -25.49 -18.60
N THR A 553 7.91 -25.16 -19.11
CA THR A 553 9.09 -24.88 -18.27
C THR A 553 8.84 -23.69 -17.34
N MET A 554 8.30 -22.58 -17.85
CA MET A 554 7.96 -21.41 -17.02
C MET A 554 6.95 -21.80 -15.92
N MET A 555 5.89 -22.52 -16.26
CA MET A 555 4.91 -23.00 -15.28
C MET A 555 5.53 -23.93 -14.23
N SER A 556 6.37 -24.89 -14.62
CA SER A 556 6.89 -25.95 -13.72
C SER A 556 8.21 -25.63 -13.02
N THR A 557 8.84 -24.50 -13.33
CA THR A 557 10.15 -24.15 -12.78
C THR A 557 10.16 -22.73 -12.23
N VAL A 558 9.55 -21.78 -12.95
CA VAL A 558 9.54 -20.38 -12.55
C VAL A 558 8.31 -20.04 -11.71
N HIS A 559 7.14 -20.54 -12.09
CA HIS A 559 5.89 -20.25 -11.41
C HIS A 559 5.56 -21.27 -10.29
N SER A 560 5.79 -22.56 -10.51
CA SER A 560 5.47 -23.60 -9.52
C SER A 560 6.38 -23.49 -8.30
N GLY A 561 5.77 -23.32 -7.13
CA GLY A 561 6.44 -22.95 -5.88
C GLY A 561 6.03 -21.57 -5.38
N ASN A 562 5.41 -20.75 -6.25
CA ASN A 562 5.06 -19.36 -5.98
C ASN A 562 3.59 -19.05 -6.32
N SER A 563 2.71 -20.06 -6.35
CA SER A 563 1.33 -19.88 -6.81
C SER A 563 0.58 -18.89 -5.93
N LEU A 564 0.19 -17.75 -6.54
CA LEU A 564 -0.78 -16.77 -6.03
C LEU A 564 -2.10 -17.40 -5.53
N GLY A 565 -2.38 -18.66 -5.91
CA GLY A 565 -3.56 -19.44 -5.55
C GLY A 565 -3.66 -19.88 -4.09
N GLU A 566 -2.56 -19.90 -3.31
CA GLU A 566 -2.67 -20.11 -1.85
C GLU A 566 -3.13 -18.84 -1.11
N VAL A 567 -2.98 -17.66 -1.70
CA VAL A 567 -3.39 -16.37 -1.10
C VAL A 567 -4.78 -15.91 -1.58
N THR A 568 -5.27 -16.43 -2.71
CA THR A 568 -6.58 -16.05 -3.30
C THR A 568 -7.64 -17.16 -3.33
N GLY A 569 -7.33 -18.37 -2.85
CA GLY A 569 -8.34 -19.42 -2.64
C GLY A 569 -8.89 -20.06 -3.92
N GLN A 570 -8.14 -20.08 -5.02
CA GLN A 570 -8.50 -20.84 -6.23
C GLN A 570 -7.52 -22.00 -6.44
N GLY A 571 -8.04 -23.22 -6.25
CA GLY A 571 -7.29 -24.46 -6.31
C GLY A 571 -7.06 -25.02 -7.71
N GLU A 572 -6.10 -25.95 -7.74
CA GLU A 572 -5.78 -27.00 -8.72
C GLU A 572 -5.63 -26.65 -10.21
N VAL A 573 -4.38 -26.73 -10.68
CA VAL A 573 -3.98 -26.70 -12.10
C VAL A 573 -4.39 -28.01 -12.79
N GLY A 574 -5.65 -28.10 -13.20
CA GLY A 574 -6.11 -29.04 -14.22
C GLY A 574 -6.00 -28.41 -15.61
N MET A 575 -5.31 -29.06 -16.55
CA MET A 575 -5.32 -28.65 -17.97
C MET A 575 -6.77 -28.47 -18.47
N PRO A 576 -7.09 -27.43 -19.26
CA PRO A 576 -8.47 -27.09 -19.55
C PRO A 576 -9.14 -28.12 -20.47
N LYS A 577 -10.22 -28.73 -19.96
CA LYS A 577 -11.35 -29.15 -20.80
C LYS A 577 -12.40 -28.05 -20.74
N ALA A 578 -12.85 -27.61 -21.92
CA ALA A 578 -13.92 -26.64 -22.06
C ALA A 578 -15.23 -27.17 -21.46
N GLN A 579 -15.75 -26.49 -20.44
CA GLN A 579 -17.18 -26.48 -20.07
C GLN A 579 -17.44 -25.28 -19.14
N THR A 580 -18.31 -24.36 -19.58
CA THR A 580 -18.93 -23.32 -18.76
C THR A 580 -19.87 -23.94 -17.73
N PRO A 581 -19.91 -23.43 -16.49
CA PRO A 581 -21.19 -22.91 -16.01
C PRO A 581 -21.14 -21.71 -15.05
N GLU A 582 -22.31 -21.07 -15.04
CA GLU A 582 -22.88 -19.93 -14.34
C GLU A 582 -22.78 -19.94 -12.79
N GLY A 583 -22.55 -18.75 -12.20
CA GLY A 583 -22.78 -18.42 -10.78
C GLY A 583 -21.96 -17.20 -10.31
N PRO A 584 -22.54 -16.17 -9.66
CA PRO A 584 -21.84 -14.90 -9.39
C PRO A 584 -20.96 -15.00 -8.14
N ILE A 585 -19.69 -14.63 -8.27
CA ILE A 585 -18.73 -14.48 -7.17
C ILE A 585 -18.30 -13.01 -7.12
N GLY A 586 -18.22 -12.47 -5.91
CA GLY A 586 -18.17 -11.04 -5.60
C GLY A 586 -17.03 -10.25 -6.25
N ASP A 587 -17.41 -9.10 -6.80
CA ASP A 587 -16.53 -8.13 -7.42
C ASP A 587 -15.59 -7.49 -6.39
N PHE A 588 -14.29 -7.55 -6.65
CA PHE A 588 -13.38 -6.50 -6.20
C PHE A 588 -13.80 -5.20 -6.91
N PRO A 589 -13.77 -4.03 -6.25
CA PRO A 589 -14.02 -2.78 -6.94
C PRO A 589 -12.94 -2.60 -8.01
N THR A 590 -13.33 -2.84 -9.26
CA THR A 590 -12.55 -2.41 -10.41
C THR A 590 -12.41 -0.89 -10.28
N PRO A 591 -11.20 -0.32 -10.42
CA PRO A 591 -11.06 1.12 -10.37
C PRO A 591 -12.02 1.74 -11.38
N GLY A 592 -12.81 2.73 -10.91
CA GLY A 592 -13.82 3.38 -11.73
C GLY A 592 -13.23 3.96 -13.02
N PRO A 593 -14.07 4.23 -14.04
CA PRO A 593 -13.64 4.72 -15.35
C PRO A 593 -12.86 6.04 -15.31
N GLU A 594 -12.81 6.73 -14.17
CA GLU A 594 -12.04 7.96 -13.97
C GLU A 594 -10.51 7.74 -13.98
N ILE A 595 -10.01 6.52 -13.67
CA ILE A 595 -8.57 6.21 -13.77
C ILE A 595 -8.13 5.82 -15.19
N ARG A 596 -9.07 5.43 -16.07
CA ARG A 596 -8.74 5.11 -17.47
C ARG A 596 -8.44 6.33 -18.34
N ASN A 597 -8.73 7.54 -17.86
CA ASN A 597 -8.60 8.79 -18.62
C ASN A 597 -7.45 9.69 -18.13
N LEU A 598 -6.49 9.16 -17.36
CA LEU A 598 -5.21 9.81 -17.09
C LEU A 598 -4.05 9.21 -17.90
N ALA A 599 -4.36 8.59 -19.04
CA ALA A 599 -3.40 8.18 -20.07
C ALA A 599 -3.59 9.03 -21.33
#